data_AF-A0AAD5QC23-F1
#
_entry.id   AF-A0AAD5QC23-F1
#
_cell.length_a   1.000
_cell.length_b   1.000
_cell.length_c   1.000
_cell.angle_alpha   90.00
_cell.angle_beta   90.00
_cell.angle_gamma   90.00
#
_symmetry.space_group_name_H-M   'P 1'
#
loop_
_entity.id
_entity.type
_entity.pdbx_description
1 polymer ?
#
loop_
_entity_poly.entity_id
_entity_poly.type
_entity_poly.pdbx_seq_one_letter_code
_entity_poly.pdbx_strand_id
1 'polypeptide(L)'
;MVALLHTMQKHSYISSEEQHLLCELLQKGYIGGWEATAKAKLSYVWSSSSMFHIINLTACERIGKAPMMTEAFASGMLSKLMGWLEKMHLIATTNALTEMKILFFAAEVTNFVFRVLADILPSDYKKQMLRELCNILLRFGNARRQHGIMKAIGIGGSLKYNVEFHVSCLTIGIFLRLQTRNGAPLRVEERIPYKMTRTTEKHLRSLEQLLSSKNCFQLQKRMEWMVEFLKSPSRSLADQDEFFVSLFSRIYPSHPWLLAKCITSTS
;
A
#
# COMPACT_ATOMS: atom_id res chain seq x y z
N MET A 1 1.47 -16.66 19.56
CA MET A 1 1.15 -15.23 19.32
C MET A 1 1.98 -14.30 20.21
N VAL A 2 2.18 -14.64 21.49
CA VAL A 2 3.09 -13.91 22.40
C VAL A 2 4.56 -13.87 21.93
N ALA A 3 5.11 -14.99 21.45
CA ALA A 3 6.47 -15.03 20.89
C ALA A 3 6.68 -14.07 19.70
N LEU A 4 5.62 -13.82 18.92
CA LEU A 4 5.63 -12.87 17.81
C LEU A 4 5.66 -11.42 18.33
N LEU A 5 4.84 -11.09 19.33
CA LEU A 5 4.86 -9.77 19.95
C LEU A 5 6.25 -9.43 20.53
N HIS A 6 6.95 -10.43 21.08
CA HIS A 6 8.33 -10.28 21.54
C HIS A 6 9.32 -10.00 20.41
N THR A 7 9.20 -10.69 19.28
CA THR A 7 10.01 -10.41 18.08
C THR A 7 9.72 -9.02 17.53
N MET A 8 8.47 -8.57 17.59
CA MET A 8 8.06 -7.26 17.07
C MET A 8 8.56 -6.11 17.94
N GLN A 9 8.56 -6.27 19.26
CA GLN A 9 9.22 -5.35 20.18
C GLN A 9 10.74 -5.35 19.97
N LYS A 10 11.35 -6.54 19.83
CA LYS A 10 12.79 -6.71 19.61
C LYS A 10 13.29 -6.00 18.34
N HIS A 11 12.44 -5.89 17.32
CA HIS A 11 12.74 -5.18 16.08
C HIS A 11 12.07 -3.80 15.98
N SER A 12 11.63 -3.24 17.11
CA SER A 12 11.09 -1.87 17.24
C SER A 12 9.87 -1.57 16.37
N TYR A 13 9.11 -2.60 15.98
CA TYR A 13 7.86 -2.43 15.24
C TYR A 13 6.74 -1.91 16.16
N ILE A 14 6.70 -2.37 17.43
CA ILE A 14 5.81 -1.88 18.50
C ILE A 14 6.62 -1.39 19.70
N SER A 15 6.06 -0.47 20.46
CA SER A 15 6.56 -0.07 21.78
C SER A 15 6.29 -1.13 22.86
N SER A 16 6.95 -1.03 24.01
CA SER A 16 6.74 -1.94 25.15
C SER A 16 5.32 -1.82 25.73
N GLU A 17 4.73 -0.62 25.74
CA GLU A 17 3.33 -0.42 26.15
C GLU A 17 2.35 -1.07 25.18
N GLU A 18 2.60 -0.95 23.87
CA GLU A 18 1.78 -1.56 22.83
C GLU A 18 1.85 -3.10 22.90
N GLN A 19 3.03 -3.65 23.16
CA GLN A 19 3.21 -5.09 23.35
C GLN A 19 2.42 -5.60 24.57
N HIS A 20 2.46 -4.87 25.69
CA HIS A 20 1.76 -5.24 26.92
C HIS A 20 0.24 -5.30 26.71
N LEU A 21 -0.32 -4.26 26.08
CA LEU A 21 -1.75 -4.18 25.75
C LEU A 21 -2.19 -5.32 24.82
N LEU A 22 -1.37 -5.66 23.82
CA LEU A 22 -1.66 -6.74 22.89
C LEU A 22 -1.59 -8.12 23.56
N CYS A 23 -0.65 -8.34 24.48
CA CYS A 23 -0.60 -9.55 25.28
C CYS A 23 -1.85 -9.71 26.16
N GLU A 24 -2.33 -8.62 26.77
CA GLU A 24 -3.53 -8.63 27.61
C GLU A 24 -4.80 -8.97 26.81
N LEU A 25 -4.96 -8.39 25.62
CA LEU A 25 -6.08 -8.67 24.72
C LEU A 25 -6.09 -10.14 24.23
N LEU A 26 -4.90 -10.71 24.02
CA LEU A 26 -4.76 -12.12 23.63
C LEU A 26 -5.09 -13.08 24.77
N GLN A 27 -4.65 -12.76 25.99
CA GLN A 27 -4.92 -13.56 27.19
C GLN A 27 -6.41 -13.57 27.55
N LYS A 28 -7.14 -12.50 27.24
CA LYS A 28 -8.58 -12.39 27.50
C LYS A 28 -9.48 -13.06 26.43
N GLY A 29 -8.91 -13.78 25.46
CA GLY A 29 -9.68 -14.62 24.52
C GLY A 29 -10.46 -13.87 23.43
N TYR A 30 -10.20 -12.57 23.22
CA TYR A 30 -10.96 -11.69 22.31
C TYR A 30 -10.85 -12.02 20.81
N ILE A 31 -10.18 -13.11 20.42
CA ILE A 31 -10.06 -13.55 19.01
C ILE A 31 -11.11 -14.63 18.66
N GLY A 32 -11.85 -15.16 19.65
CA GLY A 32 -12.85 -16.22 19.44
C GLY A 32 -14.31 -15.80 19.24
N GLY A 33 -14.63 -14.50 19.24
CA GLY A 33 -16.02 -14.02 19.21
C GLY A 33 -16.12 -12.57 18.74
N TRP A 34 -15.87 -12.35 17.45
CA TRP A 34 -15.65 -11.02 16.84
C TRP A 34 -16.92 -10.20 16.49
N GLU A 35 -18.13 -10.77 16.60
CA GLU A 35 -19.34 -10.10 16.10
C GLU A 35 -20.12 -9.28 17.14
N ALA A 36 -20.09 -9.61 18.43
CA ALA A 36 -21.04 -9.03 19.39
C ALA A 36 -20.49 -7.90 20.28
N THR A 37 -19.20 -7.88 20.61
CA THR A 37 -18.68 -6.97 21.68
C THR A 37 -17.83 -5.80 21.15
N ALA A 38 -17.80 -5.61 19.83
CA ALA A 38 -16.78 -4.84 19.14
C ALA A 38 -17.10 -3.36 18.84
N LYS A 39 -18.23 -2.80 19.31
CA LYS A 39 -18.66 -1.46 18.88
C LYS A 39 -18.03 -0.29 19.65
N ALA A 40 -17.66 -0.45 20.92
CA ALA A 40 -17.34 0.71 21.78
C ALA A 40 -15.84 0.91 22.09
N LYS A 41 -15.05 -0.17 22.26
CA LYS A 41 -13.61 -0.07 22.64
C LYS A 41 -12.63 -0.27 21.49
N LEU A 42 -13.06 -0.85 20.38
CA LEU A 42 -12.24 -0.98 19.17
C LEU A 42 -12.11 0.35 18.42
N SER A 43 -13.01 1.31 18.57
CA SER A 43 -12.80 2.66 17.98
C SER A 43 -11.49 3.29 18.45
N TYR A 44 -11.10 3.05 19.71
CA TYR A 44 -9.86 3.57 20.30
C TYR A 44 -8.63 2.82 19.79
N VAL A 45 -8.65 1.48 19.81
CA VAL A 45 -7.55 0.64 19.29
C VAL A 45 -7.34 0.81 17.77
N TRP A 46 -8.42 1.10 17.02
CA TRP A 46 -8.38 1.36 15.58
C TRP A 46 -8.00 2.80 15.24
N SER A 47 -8.08 3.73 16.20
CA SER A 47 -7.65 5.12 16.06
C SER A 47 -6.15 5.33 16.29
N SER A 48 -5.47 4.37 16.93
CA SER A 48 -4.03 4.41 17.17
C SER A 48 -3.27 3.89 15.95
N SER A 49 -2.74 4.81 15.14
CA SER A 49 -1.98 4.58 13.89
C SER A 49 -0.80 3.57 14.01
N SER A 50 -0.34 3.30 15.22
CA SER A 50 0.76 2.37 15.53
C SER A 50 0.35 0.90 15.64
N MET A 51 -0.82 0.60 16.20
CA MET A 51 -1.21 -0.76 16.62
C MET A 51 -1.73 -1.63 15.48
N PHE A 52 -2.25 -1.03 14.42
CA PHE A 52 -2.94 -1.78 13.35
C PHE A 52 -1.98 -2.39 12.31
N HIS A 53 -0.77 -1.86 12.17
CA HIS A 53 0.23 -2.39 11.23
C HIS A 53 0.58 -3.85 11.52
N ILE A 54 0.58 -4.22 12.79
CA ILE A 54 1.31 -5.38 13.29
C ILE A 54 0.39 -6.59 13.46
N ILE A 55 -0.85 -6.33 13.83
CA ILE A 55 -1.89 -7.37 13.90
C ILE A 55 -2.30 -7.82 12.50
N ASN A 56 -2.41 -6.90 11.52
CA ASN A 56 -2.91 -7.26 10.19
C ASN A 56 -1.87 -7.96 9.30
N LEU A 57 -0.60 -7.54 9.30
CA LEU A 57 0.44 -8.17 8.47
C LEU A 57 0.68 -9.62 8.87
N THR A 58 0.76 -9.87 10.17
CA THR A 58 0.95 -11.22 10.69
C THR A 58 -0.34 -12.04 10.73
N ALA A 59 -1.51 -11.38 10.76
CA ALA A 59 -2.77 -12.05 10.46
C ALA A 59 -2.80 -12.49 9.00
N CYS A 60 -2.49 -11.65 8.02
CA CYS A 60 -2.45 -12.04 6.61
C CYS A 60 -1.53 -13.24 6.34
N GLU A 61 -0.32 -13.26 6.91
CA GLU A 61 0.61 -14.41 6.80
C GLU A 61 0.12 -15.67 7.52
N ARG A 62 -0.58 -15.54 8.66
CA ARG A 62 -1.14 -16.67 9.40
C ARG A 62 -2.47 -17.17 8.83
N ILE A 63 -3.26 -16.28 8.26
CA ILE A 63 -4.53 -16.57 7.57
C ILE A 63 -4.21 -17.28 6.24
N GLY A 64 -3.13 -16.90 5.55
CA GLY A 64 -2.60 -17.68 4.41
C GLY A 64 -2.23 -19.12 4.76
N LYS A 65 -1.97 -19.41 6.05
CA LYS A 65 -1.70 -20.76 6.58
C LYS A 65 -2.89 -21.33 7.37
N ALA A 66 -4.01 -20.61 7.45
CA ALA A 66 -5.19 -21.06 8.15
C ALA A 66 -5.97 -22.02 7.24
N PRO A 67 -6.36 -23.22 7.72
CA PRO A 67 -6.95 -24.27 6.89
C PRO A 67 -8.34 -23.92 6.30
N MET A 68 -8.89 -22.72 6.58
CA MET A 68 -10.25 -22.31 6.21
C MET A 68 -10.33 -20.82 5.83
N MET A 69 -9.38 -20.27 5.05
CA MET A 69 -9.57 -18.93 4.48
C MET A 69 -10.64 -18.98 3.38
N THR A 70 -11.86 -18.53 3.70
CA THR A 70 -12.96 -18.46 2.74
C THR A 70 -12.92 -17.17 1.93
N GLU A 71 -13.50 -17.18 0.73
CA GLU A 71 -13.65 -16.01 -0.13
C GLU A 71 -14.36 -14.85 0.62
N ALA A 72 -15.44 -15.16 1.34
CA ALA A 72 -16.21 -14.17 2.10
C ALA A 72 -15.37 -13.49 3.19
N PHE A 73 -14.55 -14.26 3.90
CA PHE A 73 -13.66 -13.73 4.93
C PHE A 73 -12.55 -12.85 4.32
N ALA A 74 -11.91 -13.33 3.24
CA ALA A 74 -10.87 -12.58 2.53
C ALA A 74 -11.42 -11.25 1.97
N SER A 75 -12.61 -11.29 1.36
CA SER A 75 -13.33 -10.12 0.85
C SER A 75 -13.66 -9.09 1.93
N GLY A 76 -14.21 -9.56 3.07
CA GLY A 76 -14.53 -8.70 4.21
C GLY A 76 -13.29 -8.05 4.84
N MET A 77 -12.17 -8.78 4.90
CA MET A 77 -10.90 -8.25 5.38
C MET A 77 -10.34 -7.20 4.42
N LEU A 78 -10.27 -7.48 3.12
CA LEU A 78 -9.77 -6.54 2.11
C LEU A 78 -10.59 -5.25 2.10
N SER A 79 -11.92 -5.34 2.15
CA SER A 79 -12.79 -4.16 2.20
C SER A 79 -12.49 -3.26 3.41
N LYS A 80 -12.19 -3.85 4.59
CA LYS A 80 -11.77 -3.11 5.78
C LYS A 80 -10.39 -2.47 5.61
N LEU A 81 -9.44 -3.20 5.03
CA LEU A 81 -8.09 -2.71 4.73
C LEU A 81 -8.13 -1.51 3.77
N MET A 82 -8.96 -1.58 2.73
CA MET A 82 -9.15 -0.51 1.76
C MET A 82 -9.81 0.73 2.39
N GLY A 83 -10.89 0.54 3.15
CA GLY A 83 -11.56 1.64 3.86
C GLY A 83 -10.66 2.32 4.90
N TRP A 84 -9.70 1.61 5.48
CA TRP A 84 -8.68 2.21 6.35
C TRP A 84 -7.66 3.02 5.56
N LEU A 85 -7.13 2.45 4.47
CA LEU A 85 -6.15 3.13 3.62
C LEU A 85 -6.71 4.45 3.08
N GLU A 86 -8.00 4.47 2.73
CA GLU A 86 -8.68 5.70 2.33
C GLU A 86 -8.66 6.74 3.47
N LYS A 87 -8.99 6.35 4.70
CA LYS A 87 -9.00 7.25 5.87
C LYS A 87 -7.62 7.77 6.28
N MET A 88 -6.54 7.11 5.88
CA MET A 88 -5.16 7.55 6.19
C MET A 88 -4.83 8.94 5.68
N HIS A 89 -5.58 9.46 4.70
CA HIS A 89 -5.42 10.82 4.18
C HIS A 89 -5.61 11.92 5.23
N LEU A 90 -6.25 11.60 6.36
CA LEU A 90 -6.50 12.52 7.48
C LEU A 90 -5.27 12.67 8.37
N ILE A 91 -4.40 11.67 8.42
CA ILE A 91 -3.24 11.62 9.33
C ILE A 91 -1.90 11.62 8.59
N ALA A 92 -1.88 11.29 7.29
CA ALA A 92 -0.66 11.25 6.49
C ALA A 92 0.05 12.61 6.39
N THR A 93 -0.67 13.73 6.51
CA THR A 93 -0.09 15.08 6.38
C THR A 93 0.81 15.48 7.54
N THR A 94 0.84 14.72 8.65
CA THR A 94 1.50 15.14 9.88
C THR A 94 2.86 14.46 10.09
N ASN A 95 3.18 13.37 9.37
CA ASN A 95 4.38 12.58 9.66
C ASN A 95 4.85 11.74 8.45
N ALA A 96 6.13 11.90 8.08
CA ALA A 96 6.80 11.11 7.03
C ALA A 96 6.81 9.60 7.31
N LEU A 97 6.88 9.19 8.59
CA LEU A 97 6.78 7.78 8.97
C LEU A 97 5.41 7.20 8.61
N THR A 98 4.33 7.97 8.78
CA THR A 98 2.97 7.56 8.40
C THR A 98 2.84 7.39 6.89
N GLU A 99 3.47 8.27 6.11
CA GLU A 99 3.53 8.15 4.65
C GLU A 99 4.25 6.86 4.23
N MET A 100 5.42 6.56 4.80
CA MET A 100 6.15 5.30 4.50
C MET A 100 5.32 4.06 4.89
N LYS A 101 4.64 4.12 6.03
CA LYS A 101 3.73 3.09 6.52
C LYS A 101 2.57 2.81 5.54
N ILE A 102 1.99 3.84 4.94
CA ILE A 102 0.97 3.73 3.89
C ILE A 102 1.54 3.03 2.65
N LEU A 103 2.76 3.38 2.22
CA LEU A 103 3.41 2.77 1.06
C LEU A 103 3.72 1.28 1.30
N PHE A 104 4.24 0.97 2.49
CA PHE A 104 4.48 -0.39 2.92
C PHE A 104 3.18 -1.21 2.90
N PHE A 105 2.11 -0.66 3.47
CA PHE A 105 0.79 -1.30 3.45
C PHE A 105 0.28 -1.55 2.02
N ALA A 106 0.50 -0.61 1.09
CA ALA A 106 0.12 -0.79 -0.31
C ALA A 106 0.88 -1.93 -0.99
N ALA A 107 2.18 -2.08 -0.71
CA ALA A 107 2.96 -3.22 -1.18
C ALA A 107 2.40 -4.54 -0.64
N GLU A 108 2.06 -4.56 0.65
CA GLU A 108 1.53 -5.74 1.33
C GLU A 108 0.13 -6.14 0.84
N VAL A 109 -0.77 -5.18 0.63
CA VAL A 109 -2.08 -5.46 0.02
C VAL A 109 -1.91 -5.99 -1.40
N THR A 110 -0.97 -5.44 -2.17
CA THR A 110 -0.69 -5.93 -3.53
C THR A 110 -0.23 -7.39 -3.48
N ASN A 111 0.75 -7.69 -2.62
CA ASN A 111 1.28 -9.04 -2.43
C ASN A 111 0.22 -10.01 -1.91
N PHE A 112 -0.59 -9.59 -0.95
CA PHE A 112 -1.64 -10.40 -0.35
C PHE A 112 -2.72 -10.76 -1.37
N VAL A 113 -3.20 -9.80 -2.15
CA VAL A 113 -4.20 -10.03 -3.21
C VAL A 113 -3.62 -10.88 -4.35
N PHE A 114 -2.37 -10.65 -4.74
CA PHE A 114 -1.76 -11.32 -5.88
C PHE A 114 -1.29 -12.75 -5.57
N ARG A 115 -0.64 -12.97 -4.42
CA ARG A 115 -0.03 -14.26 -4.05
C ARG A 115 -0.85 -15.03 -3.04
N VAL A 116 -1.13 -14.44 -1.88
CA VAL A 116 -1.73 -15.18 -0.75
C VAL A 116 -3.17 -15.56 -1.04
N LEU A 117 -3.90 -14.71 -1.76
CA LEU A 117 -5.28 -14.94 -2.16
C LEU A 117 -5.42 -15.43 -3.61
N ALA A 118 -4.31 -15.84 -4.25
CA ALA A 118 -4.29 -16.21 -5.65
C ALA A 118 -5.36 -17.26 -6.00
N ASP A 119 -5.46 -18.30 -5.16
CA ASP A 119 -6.35 -19.45 -5.37
C ASP A 119 -7.69 -19.33 -4.64
N ILE A 120 -7.89 -18.23 -3.89
CA ILE A 120 -9.08 -18.02 -3.06
C ILE A 120 -10.04 -17.03 -3.72
N LEU A 121 -9.51 -15.95 -4.29
CA LEU A 121 -10.32 -14.90 -4.87
C LEU A 121 -10.48 -15.06 -6.39
N PRO A 122 -11.71 -14.87 -6.91
CA PRO A 122 -11.93 -14.74 -8.35
C PRO A 122 -11.04 -13.65 -8.96
N SER A 123 -10.59 -13.87 -10.21
CA SER A 123 -9.68 -12.94 -10.91
C SER A 123 -10.26 -11.52 -11.02
N ASP A 124 -11.56 -11.41 -11.27
CA ASP A 124 -12.25 -10.12 -11.37
C ASP A 124 -12.26 -9.37 -10.03
N TYR A 125 -12.41 -10.10 -8.91
CA TYR A 125 -12.36 -9.51 -7.59
C TYR A 125 -10.94 -9.07 -7.21
N LYS A 126 -9.92 -9.88 -7.50
CA LYS A 126 -8.51 -9.47 -7.35
C LYS A 126 -8.21 -8.18 -8.12
N LYS A 127 -8.66 -8.13 -9.37
CA LYS A 127 -8.53 -6.96 -10.23
C LYS A 127 -9.24 -5.73 -9.65
N GLN A 128 -10.46 -5.90 -9.12
CA GLN A 128 -11.21 -4.82 -8.49
C GLN A 128 -10.46 -4.24 -7.28
N MET A 129 -9.95 -5.10 -6.40
CA MET A 129 -9.23 -4.68 -5.19
C MET A 129 -7.93 -3.93 -5.52
N LEU A 130 -7.12 -4.46 -6.45
CA LEU A 130 -5.91 -3.78 -6.92
C LEU A 130 -6.23 -2.46 -7.62
N ARG A 131 -7.37 -2.37 -8.31
CA ARG A 131 -7.82 -1.13 -8.96
C ARG A 131 -8.27 -0.09 -7.95
N GLU A 132 -8.92 -0.50 -6.87
CA GLU A 132 -9.27 0.39 -5.76
C GLU A 132 -8.01 0.93 -5.07
N LEU A 133 -7.02 0.07 -4.82
CA LEU A 133 -5.71 0.47 -4.28
C LEU A 133 -4.99 1.46 -5.19
N CYS A 134 -4.96 1.16 -6.49
CA CYS A 134 -4.50 2.07 -7.53
C CYS A 134 -5.17 3.44 -7.41
N ASN A 135 -6.50 3.50 -7.30
CA ASN A 135 -7.22 4.77 -7.24
C ASN A 135 -6.90 5.57 -5.97
N ILE A 136 -6.76 4.91 -4.81
CA ILE A 136 -6.35 5.57 -3.55
C ILE A 136 -4.94 6.16 -3.69
N LEU A 137 -3.99 5.39 -4.21
CA LEU A 137 -2.60 5.84 -4.40
C LEU A 137 -2.51 6.98 -5.42
N LEU A 138 -3.23 6.89 -6.54
CA LEU A 138 -3.27 7.99 -7.51
C LEU A 138 -3.89 9.26 -6.90
N ARG A 139 -4.86 9.14 -5.99
CA ARG A 139 -5.39 10.30 -5.24
C ARG A 139 -4.33 10.90 -4.32
N PHE A 140 -3.54 10.09 -3.60
CA PHE A 140 -2.42 10.59 -2.79
C PHE A 140 -1.34 11.25 -3.63
N GLY A 141 -0.93 10.59 -4.72
CA GLY A 141 0.08 11.09 -5.66
C GLY A 141 -0.29 12.43 -6.30
N ASN A 142 -1.58 12.66 -6.56
CA ASN A 142 -2.07 13.90 -7.15
C ASN A 142 -2.59 14.92 -6.13
N ALA A 143 -2.58 14.61 -4.83
CA ALA A 143 -3.10 15.52 -3.82
C ALA A 143 -2.30 16.83 -3.78
N ARG A 144 -3.00 17.94 -3.68
CA ARG A 144 -2.41 19.28 -3.51
C ARG A 144 -3.12 20.00 -2.38
N ARG A 145 -2.40 20.83 -1.63
CA ARG A 145 -3.02 21.77 -0.68
C ARG A 145 -3.72 22.84 -1.52
N GLN A 146 -5.03 22.97 -1.33
CA GLN A 146 -5.77 24.05 -1.97
C GLN A 146 -5.86 25.20 -0.96
N HIS A 147 -5.26 26.34 -1.28
CA HIS A 147 -5.39 27.57 -0.50
C HIS A 147 -6.07 28.65 -1.34
N GLY A 148 -7.16 29.22 -0.84
CA GLY A 148 -7.77 30.47 -1.35
C GLY A 148 -7.84 30.62 -2.87
N ILE A 149 -7.38 31.79 -3.37
CA ILE A 149 -7.46 32.25 -4.77
C ILE A 149 -6.88 31.23 -5.77
N MET A 150 -5.87 30.44 -5.40
CA MET A 150 -5.31 29.40 -6.29
C MET A 150 -6.36 28.35 -6.72
N LYS A 151 -7.30 28.00 -5.82
CA LYS A 151 -8.46 27.15 -6.15
C LYS A 151 -9.42 27.86 -7.12
N ALA A 152 -9.55 29.18 -7.01
CA ALA A 152 -10.45 29.99 -7.82
C ALA A 152 -9.92 30.28 -9.24
N ILE A 153 -8.60 30.30 -9.44
CA ILE A 153 -7.96 30.59 -10.75
C ILE A 153 -7.37 29.34 -11.44
N GLY A 154 -7.59 28.15 -10.90
CA GLY A 154 -7.17 26.89 -11.53
C GLY A 154 -5.67 26.60 -11.51
N ILE A 155 -4.87 27.37 -10.77
CA ILE A 155 -3.44 27.11 -10.59
C ILE A 155 -3.26 26.09 -9.47
N GLY A 156 -2.67 24.94 -9.79
CA GLY A 156 -2.46 23.84 -8.86
C GLY A 156 -1.67 24.28 -7.62
N GLY A 157 -2.22 24.03 -6.43
CA GLY A 157 -1.56 24.36 -5.17
C GLY A 157 -0.33 23.49 -4.86
N SER A 158 0.32 23.74 -3.73
CA SER A 158 1.52 23.00 -3.30
C SER A 158 1.22 21.53 -3.00
N LEU A 159 2.26 20.69 -2.95
CA LEU A 159 2.12 19.27 -2.58
C LEU A 159 1.49 19.14 -1.19
N LYS A 160 0.56 18.19 -1.05
CA LYS A 160 -0.10 17.93 0.25
C LYS A 160 0.84 17.22 1.22
N TYR A 161 1.62 16.28 0.70
CA TYR A 161 2.52 15.35 1.40
C TYR A 161 3.97 15.59 1.00
N ASN A 162 4.91 14.83 1.57
CA ASN A 162 6.29 14.87 1.11
C ASN A 162 6.41 14.40 -0.35
N VAL A 163 7.46 14.90 -1.01
CA VAL A 163 7.63 14.71 -2.44
C VAL A 163 7.94 13.25 -2.79
N GLU A 164 8.71 12.56 -1.94
CA GLU A 164 8.99 11.13 -1.99
C GLU A 164 7.70 10.30 -1.97
N PHE A 165 6.75 10.69 -1.11
CA PHE A 165 5.46 10.01 -1.00
C PHE A 165 4.61 10.23 -2.24
N HIS A 166 4.56 11.47 -2.76
CA HIS A 166 3.87 11.77 -4.02
C HIS A 166 4.41 10.95 -5.19
N VAL A 167 5.73 10.91 -5.35
CA VAL A 167 6.43 10.14 -6.38
C VAL A 167 6.12 8.65 -6.22
N SER A 168 6.22 8.12 -5.00
CA SER A 168 5.96 6.69 -4.73
C SER A 168 4.51 6.31 -5.03
N CYS A 169 3.54 7.08 -4.55
CA CYS A 169 2.11 6.84 -4.80
C CYS A 169 1.75 6.91 -6.30
N LEU A 170 2.31 7.88 -7.05
CA LEU A 170 2.13 7.93 -8.51
C LEU A 170 2.73 6.70 -9.18
N THR A 171 3.96 6.34 -8.82
CA THR A 171 4.68 5.21 -9.41
C THR A 171 3.93 3.89 -9.18
N ILE A 172 3.53 3.59 -7.95
CA ILE A 172 2.74 2.38 -7.60
C ILE A 172 1.37 2.43 -8.27
N GLY A 173 0.69 3.58 -8.22
CA GLY A 173 -0.62 3.75 -8.84
C GLY A 173 -0.61 3.50 -10.35
N ILE A 174 0.42 4.00 -11.06
CA ILE A 174 0.59 3.76 -12.51
C ILE A 174 0.87 2.28 -12.76
N PHE A 175 1.76 1.65 -12.00
CA PHE A 175 2.05 0.21 -12.11
C PHE A 175 0.77 -0.62 -12.00
N LEU A 176 0.01 -0.45 -10.92
CA LEU A 176 -1.25 -1.17 -10.71
C LEU A 176 -2.30 -0.86 -11.79
N ARG A 177 -2.35 0.38 -12.29
CA ARG A 177 -3.28 0.77 -13.35
C ARG A 177 -3.01 0.06 -14.67
N LEU A 178 -1.73 -0.13 -15.00
CA LEU A 178 -1.31 -0.89 -16.18
C LEU A 178 -1.77 -2.34 -16.11
N GLN A 179 -1.77 -2.92 -14.91
CA GLN A 179 -2.18 -4.32 -14.72
C GLN A 179 -3.70 -4.52 -14.61
N THR A 180 -4.45 -3.49 -14.19
CA THR A 180 -5.89 -3.57 -13.89
C THR A 180 -6.77 -2.85 -14.91
N ARG A 181 -6.41 -2.89 -16.20
CA ARG A 181 -7.09 -2.14 -17.26
C ARG A 181 -8.58 -2.54 -17.40
N ASN A 182 -9.45 -1.56 -17.61
CA ASN A 182 -10.87 -1.80 -17.93
C ASN A 182 -10.99 -2.61 -19.23
N GLY A 183 -11.86 -3.62 -19.25
CA GLY A 183 -12.10 -4.44 -20.45
C GLY A 183 -10.94 -5.36 -20.86
N ALA A 184 -9.92 -5.55 -20.01
CA ALA A 184 -8.88 -6.56 -20.21
C ALA A 184 -8.72 -7.41 -18.94
N PRO A 185 -8.28 -8.67 -19.02
CA PRO A 185 -7.98 -9.48 -17.83
C PRO A 185 -6.89 -8.83 -16.96
N LEU A 186 -6.81 -9.24 -15.68
CA LEU A 186 -5.71 -8.85 -14.79
C LEU A 186 -4.38 -9.31 -15.38
N ARG A 187 -3.47 -8.38 -15.66
CA ARG A 187 -2.19 -8.67 -16.31
C ARG A 187 -1.17 -9.21 -15.31
N VAL A 188 -1.29 -10.51 -15.03
CA VAL A 188 -0.37 -11.24 -14.15
C VAL A 188 0.96 -11.57 -14.84
N GLU A 189 0.95 -11.77 -16.15
CA GLU A 189 2.14 -12.09 -16.97
C GLU A 189 2.13 -11.34 -18.31
N GLU A 190 3.21 -11.44 -19.06
CA GLU A 190 3.45 -10.68 -20.29
C GLU A 190 2.46 -11.00 -21.43
N ARG A 191 1.87 -12.20 -21.44
CA ARG A 191 0.95 -12.64 -22.52
C ARG A 191 -0.29 -11.76 -22.67
N ILE A 192 -0.69 -11.07 -21.61
CA ILE A 192 -1.80 -10.12 -21.68
C ILE A 192 -1.25 -8.78 -22.23
N PRO A 193 -1.81 -8.22 -23.32
CA PRO A 193 -1.20 -7.08 -23.98
C PRO A 193 -1.06 -5.84 -23.09
N TYR A 194 0.17 -5.34 -23.00
CA TYR A 194 0.47 -4.02 -22.48
C TYR A 194 -0.22 -2.95 -23.34
N LYS A 195 -0.88 -1.99 -22.69
CA LYS A 195 -1.37 -0.79 -23.38
C LYS A 195 -1.54 0.36 -22.43
N MET A 196 -0.84 1.45 -22.75
CA MET A 196 -0.96 2.73 -22.09
C MET A 196 -2.27 3.39 -22.50
N THR A 197 -3.21 3.53 -21.57
CA THR A 197 -4.44 4.29 -21.82
C THR A 197 -4.18 5.79 -21.65
N ARG A 198 -4.98 6.65 -22.30
CA ARG A 198 -4.88 8.12 -22.14
C ARG A 198 -4.84 8.57 -20.68
N THR A 199 -5.62 7.93 -19.81
CA THR A 199 -5.62 8.25 -18.37
C THR A 199 -4.32 7.82 -17.68
N THR A 200 -3.77 6.67 -18.05
CA THR A 200 -2.50 6.18 -17.46
C THR A 200 -1.35 7.06 -17.92
N GLU A 201 -1.35 7.44 -19.21
CA GLU A 201 -0.40 8.38 -19.78
C GLU A 201 -0.47 9.74 -19.09
N LYS A 202 -1.66 10.25 -18.76
CA LYS A 202 -1.82 11.48 -17.96
C LYS A 202 -1.11 11.37 -16.61
N HIS A 203 -1.27 10.26 -15.90
CA HIS A 203 -0.59 10.06 -14.62
C HIS A 203 0.93 9.93 -14.78
N LEU A 204 1.40 9.25 -15.83
CA LEU A 204 2.82 9.16 -16.15
C LEU A 204 3.42 10.53 -16.44
N ARG A 205 2.75 11.36 -17.24
CA ARG A 205 3.19 12.76 -17.48
C ARG A 205 3.20 13.57 -16.19
N SER A 206 2.23 13.37 -15.29
CA SER A 206 2.24 14.04 -13.98
C SER A 206 3.43 13.60 -13.11
N LEU A 207 3.84 12.32 -13.17
CA LEU A 207 5.04 11.82 -12.50
C LEU A 207 6.31 12.44 -13.12
N GLU A 208 6.43 12.43 -14.44
CA GLU A 208 7.58 13.02 -15.16
C GLU A 208 7.71 14.52 -14.88
N GLN A 209 6.60 15.26 -14.88
CA GLN A 209 6.55 16.69 -14.50
C GLN A 209 6.98 16.92 -13.05
N LEU A 210 6.54 16.07 -12.12
CA LEU A 210 6.95 16.17 -10.73
C LEU A 210 8.46 15.93 -10.59
N LEU A 211 8.99 14.87 -11.22
CA LEU A 211 10.42 14.55 -11.22
C LEU A 211 11.27 15.66 -11.85
N SER A 212 10.73 16.37 -12.85
CA SER A 212 11.39 17.51 -13.50
C SER A 212 11.33 18.80 -12.69
N SER A 213 10.62 18.82 -11.56
CA SER A 213 10.53 20.00 -10.71
C SER A 213 11.81 20.23 -9.90
N LYS A 214 12.11 21.49 -9.59
CA LYS A 214 13.29 21.89 -8.80
C LYS A 214 13.41 21.14 -7.46
N ASN A 215 12.27 20.78 -6.87
CA ASN A 215 12.20 20.09 -5.58
C ASN A 215 12.55 18.59 -5.67
N CYS A 216 12.66 18.04 -6.90
CA CYS A 216 12.86 16.60 -7.14
C CYS A 216 14.18 16.27 -7.81
N PHE A 217 15.10 17.23 -8.01
CA PHE A 217 16.29 17.02 -8.83
C PHE A 217 17.12 15.79 -8.41
N GLN A 218 17.28 15.56 -7.10
CA GLN A 218 17.99 14.39 -6.57
C GLN A 218 17.22 13.07 -6.73
N LEU A 219 15.88 13.14 -6.78
CA LEU A 219 15.00 11.98 -6.99
C LEU A 219 14.91 11.62 -8.48
N GLN A 220 14.98 12.61 -9.38
CA GLN A 220 14.85 12.42 -10.83
C GLN A 220 15.78 11.32 -11.34
N LYS A 221 17.10 11.49 -11.12
CA LYS A 221 18.11 10.54 -11.58
C LYS A 221 17.90 9.13 -11.00
N ARG A 222 17.45 9.04 -9.74
CA ARG A 222 17.17 7.75 -9.09
C ARG A 222 15.95 7.07 -9.70
N MET A 223 14.99 7.84 -10.23
CA MET A 223 13.70 7.37 -10.71
C MET A 223 13.61 7.13 -12.21
N GLU A 224 14.63 7.48 -13.00
CA GLU A 224 14.68 7.19 -14.45
C GLU A 224 14.38 5.71 -14.75
N TRP A 225 15.04 4.80 -14.04
CA TRP A 225 14.80 3.36 -14.19
C TRP A 225 13.37 2.96 -13.87
N MET A 226 12.73 3.57 -12.86
CA MET A 226 11.34 3.25 -12.51
C MET A 226 10.37 3.74 -13.59
N VAL A 227 10.65 4.86 -14.24
CA VAL A 227 9.85 5.36 -15.37
C VAL A 227 9.95 4.40 -16.55
N GLU A 228 11.15 3.91 -16.87
CA GLU A 228 11.35 2.92 -17.93
C GLU A 228 10.71 1.56 -17.58
N PHE A 229 10.77 1.15 -16.32
CA PHE A 229 10.07 -0.04 -15.84
C PHE A 229 8.56 0.04 -16.12
N LEU A 230 7.93 1.19 -15.85
CA LEU A 230 6.49 1.41 -16.12
C LEU A 230 6.14 1.41 -17.62
N LYS A 231 7.07 1.83 -18.47
CA LYS A 231 6.89 1.88 -19.94
C LYS A 231 7.12 0.53 -20.61
N SER A 232 7.83 -0.38 -19.96
CA SER A 232 8.22 -1.66 -20.55
C SER A 232 7.02 -2.61 -20.74
N PRO A 233 6.75 -3.08 -21.98
CA PRO A 233 5.72 -4.07 -22.25
C PRO A 233 5.98 -5.44 -21.62
N SER A 234 7.21 -5.75 -21.21
CA SER A 234 7.56 -7.03 -20.59
C SER A 234 7.24 -7.11 -19.10
N ARG A 235 7.00 -5.97 -18.43
CA ARG A 235 6.81 -5.91 -16.97
C ARG A 235 5.37 -6.06 -16.57
N SER A 236 5.01 -7.06 -15.77
CA SER A 236 3.64 -7.37 -15.30
C SER A 236 3.52 -7.37 -13.78
N LEU A 237 2.37 -7.81 -13.26
CA LEU A 237 2.18 -7.98 -11.82
C LEU A 237 3.12 -9.04 -11.22
N ALA A 238 3.62 -9.99 -12.02
CA ALA A 238 4.63 -10.97 -11.56
C ALA A 238 5.93 -10.29 -11.10
N ASP A 239 6.28 -9.14 -11.68
CA ASP A 239 7.46 -8.35 -11.31
C ASP A 239 7.23 -7.46 -10.06
N GLN A 240 6.13 -7.61 -9.32
CA GLN A 240 5.79 -6.71 -8.21
C GLN A 240 6.91 -6.61 -7.15
N ASP A 241 7.64 -7.69 -6.87
CA ASP A 241 8.66 -7.70 -5.82
C ASP A 241 9.87 -6.88 -6.27
N GLU A 242 10.36 -7.11 -7.50
CA GLU A 242 11.41 -6.28 -8.12
C GLU A 242 10.98 -4.82 -8.17
N PHE A 243 9.71 -4.56 -8.51
CA PHE A 243 9.15 -3.21 -8.55
C PHE A 243 9.19 -2.52 -7.18
N PHE A 244 8.67 -3.15 -6.11
CA PHE A 244 8.62 -2.54 -4.77
C PHE A 244 10.02 -2.43 -4.14
N VAL A 245 10.88 -3.45 -4.28
CA VAL A 245 12.28 -3.39 -3.83
C VAL A 245 12.99 -2.23 -4.53
N SER A 246 12.83 -2.12 -5.85
CA SER A 246 13.48 -1.08 -6.63
C SER A 246 13.00 0.31 -6.27
N LEU A 247 11.68 0.49 -6.07
CA LEU A 247 11.10 1.77 -5.68
C LEU A 247 11.59 2.20 -4.30
N PHE A 248 11.47 1.35 -3.29
CA PHE A 248 11.79 1.72 -1.91
C PHE A 248 13.28 1.92 -1.69
N SER A 249 14.15 1.13 -2.34
CA SER A 249 15.61 1.35 -2.27
C SER A 249 16.05 2.68 -2.88
N ARG A 250 15.32 3.19 -3.89
CA ARG A 250 15.62 4.46 -4.56
C ARG A 250 15.08 5.67 -3.82
N ILE A 251 13.85 5.58 -3.31
CA ILE A 251 13.17 6.69 -2.64
C ILE A 251 13.53 6.78 -1.15
N TYR A 252 13.69 5.65 -0.45
CA TYR A 252 13.89 5.58 1.00
C TYR A 252 15.11 4.71 1.40
N PRO A 253 16.32 5.01 0.89
CA PRO A 253 17.52 4.18 1.13
C PRO A 253 17.88 4.03 2.62
N SER A 254 17.55 5.01 3.45
CA SER A 254 17.83 4.99 4.90
C SER A 254 16.78 4.23 5.72
N HIS A 255 15.76 3.64 5.09
CA HIS A 255 14.64 2.95 5.75
C HIS A 255 14.55 1.50 5.29
N PRO A 256 15.55 0.64 5.63
CA PRO A 256 15.61 -0.75 5.17
C PRO A 256 14.43 -1.60 5.64
N TRP A 257 13.70 -1.17 6.67
CA TRP A 257 12.47 -1.83 7.10
C TRP A 257 11.38 -1.85 6.02
N LEU A 258 11.38 -0.91 5.06
CA LEU A 258 10.51 -0.93 3.89
C LEU A 258 10.83 -2.09 2.93
N LEU A 259 12.06 -2.60 2.96
CA LEU A 259 12.55 -3.69 2.10
C LEU A 259 12.43 -5.06 2.77
N ALA A 260 12.31 -5.11 4.10
CA ALA A 260 12.42 -6.33 4.91
C ALA A 260 11.40 -7.44 4.56
N LYS A 261 10.29 -7.10 3.87
CA LYS A 261 9.27 -8.05 3.42
C LYS A 261 9.24 -8.31 1.91
N CYS A 262 9.74 -7.38 1.10
CA CYS A 262 9.79 -7.57 -0.36
C CYS A 262 10.83 -8.63 -0.79
N ILE A 263 11.74 -9.02 0.11
CA ILE A 263 12.81 -9.99 -0.15
C ILE A 263 12.41 -11.42 0.30
N THR A 264 11.42 -11.57 1.18
CA THR A 264 11.08 -12.86 1.83
C THR A 264 10.13 -13.76 1.02
N SER A 265 9.83 -13.41 -0.23
CA SER A 265 8.83 -14.07 -1.08
C SER A 265 9.42 -15.08 -2.09
N THR A 266 10.71 -15.43 -1.95
CA THR A 266 11.45 -16.34 -2.85
C THR A 266 11.76 -17.72 -2.27
N SER A 267 11.08 -18.14 -1.19
CA SER A 267 11.20 -19.51 -0.64
C SER A 267 9.92 -20.30 -0.80
#